data_AF-A0A7D9JHQ4-F1
#
_entry.id   AF-A0A7D9JHQ4-F1
#
_cell.length_a   1.000
_cell.length_b   1.000
_cell.length_c   1.000
_cell.angle_alpha   90.00
_cell.angle_beta   90.00
_cell.angle_gamma   90.00
#
_symmetry.space_group_name_H-M   'P 1'
#
loop_
_entity.id
_entity.type
_entity.pdbx_description
1 polymer ?
#
loop_
_entity_poly.entity_id
_entity_poly.type
_entity_poly.pdbx_seq_one_letter_code
_entity_poly.pdbx_strand_id
1 'polypeptide(L)'
;MAKLVRVCRNTEDEESLDNYQMPLVIDGDLKMIMEIPSNEILSLDEYLDCGSYSDFFKTYEKMNVDELAVSCKVTHNEVLSFLSQAVPCVGCRQSVEKLYNHIKKTSQPALQPLIITQSGVLTIDPSVLKDPFLLHTFLYYRGSKLNEILESIPKCRRN
;
A
#
# COMPACT_ATOMS: atom_id res chain seq x y z
N MET A 1 12.90 -2.06 -7.29
CA MET A 1 13.10 -0.59 -7.19
C MET A 1 12.06 0.10 -8.07
N ALA A 2 11.59 1.30 -7.71
CA ALA A 2 10.63 2.05 -8.52
C ALA A 2 11.23 2.44 -9.88
N LYS A 3 10.41 2.40 -10.94
CA LYS A 3 10.81 2.68 -12.33
C LYS A 3 10.22 4.01 -12.78
N LEU A 4 11.00 4.84 -13.47
CA LEU A 4 10.46 6.01 -14.15
C LEU A 4 9.68 5.56 -15.39
N VAL A 5 8.38 5.88 -15.42
CA VAL A 5 7.48 5.53 -16.55
C VAL A 5 7.38 6.67 -17.53
N ARG A 6 7.12 7.89 -17.05
CA ARG A 6 6.98 9.08 -17.89
C ARG A 6 7.37 10.36 -17.14
N VAL A 7 7.64 11.41 -17.90
CA VAL A 7 7.90 12.76 -17.39
C VAL A 7 6.86 13.70 -18.00
N CYS A 8 6.10 14.39 -17.16
CA CYS A 8 4.99 15.26 -17.57
C CYS A 8 5.28 16.73 -17.22
N ARG A 9 4.78 17.65 -18.04
CA ARG A 9 4.70 19.10 -17.73
C ARG A 9 3.22 19.52 -17.72
N ASN A 10 2.78 20.33 -16.76
CA ASN A 10 1.37 20.69 -16.60
C ASN A 10 0.78 21.28 -17.90
N THR A 11 -0.16 20.55 -18.53
CA THR A 11 -1.53 21.00 -18.89
C THR A 11 -2.33 19.93 -19.65
N GLU A 12 -1.72 18.86 -20.17
CA GLU A 12 -2.45 17.85 -20.99
C GLU A 12 -2.31 16.40 -20.48
N ASP A 13 -1.29 16.11 -19.64
CA ASP A 13 -0.96 14.75 -19.19
C ASP A 13 -1.42 14.42 -17.75
N GLU A 14 -2.47 15.07 -17.23
CA GLU A 14 -3.20 14.55 -16.05
C GLU A 14 -4.04 13.31 -16.40
N GLU A 15 -3.69 12.62 -17.49
CA GLU A 15 -4.18 11.28 -17.78
C GLU A 15 -3.93 10.37 -16.59
N SER A 16 -5.03 9.77 -16.14
CA SER A 16 -5.18 8.85 -15.02
C SER A 16 -3.90 8.07 -14.73
N LEU A 17 -3.42 8.18 -13.49
CA LEU A 17 -2.35 7.32 -13.01
C LEU A 17 -2.87 5.89 -12.96
N ASP A 18 -2.12 4.97 -13.55
CA ASP A 18 -2.40 3.56 -13.38
C ASP A 18 -2.09 3.15 -11.93
N ASN A 19 -2.56 1.96 -11.58
CA ASN A 19 -2.23 1.35 -10.30
C ASN A 19 -0.71 1.33 -10.12
N TYR A 20 -0.26 1.55 -8.88
CA TYR A 20 1.16 1.55 -8.52
C TYR A 20 1.98 2.71 -9.09
N GLN A 21 1.35 3.64 -9.83
CA GLN A 21 2.01 4.85 -10.29
C GLN A 21 1.82 6.00 -9.30
N MET A 22 2.86 6.81 -9.16
CA MET A 22 2.88 7.99 -8.31
C MET A 22 3.69 9.13 -8.93
N PRO A 23 3.19 10.37 -8.94
CA PRO A 23 3.92 11.53 -9.42
C PRO A 23 4.88 12.03 -8.35
N LEU A 24 6.13 12.25 -8.75
CA LEU A 24 7.14 12.96 -7.99
C LEU A 24 7.32 14.35 -8.60
N VAL A 25 6.96 15.40 -7.84
CA VAL A 25 7.14 16.78 -8.28
C VAL A 25 8.63 17.15 -8.13
N ILE A 26 9.27 17.52 -9.24
CA ILE A 26 10.70 17.86 -9.27
C ILE A 26 10.91 19.37 -9.20
N ASP A 27 10.26 20.11 -10.10
CA ASP A 27 10.39 21.57 -10.18
C ASP A 27 9.18 22.19 -10.88
N GLY A 28 8.52 23.14 -10.22
CA GLY A 28 7.30 23.78 -10.70
C GLY A 28 6.27 22.79 -11.26
N ASP A 29 6.14 22.81 -12.58
CA ASP A 29 5.18 22.01 -13.34
C ASP A 29 5.72 20.66 -13.82
N LEU A 30 6.98 20.33 -13.54
CA LEU A 30 7.64 19.09 -13.96
C LEU A 30 7.38 17.96 -12.96
N LYS A 31 6.70 16.91 -13.42
CA LYS A 31 6.39 15.70 -12.64
C LYS A 31 7.05 14.47 -13.26
N MET A 32 7.66 13.63 -12.45
CA MET A 32 8.13 12.30 -12.84
C MET A 32 7.14 11.25 -12.35
N ILE A 33 6.53 10.50 -13.25
CA ILE A 33 5.64 9.40 -12.88
C ILE A 33 6.48 8.16 -12.64
N MET A 34 6.52 7.75 -11.38
CA MET A 34 7.23 6.58 -10.90
C MET A 34 6.26 5.43 -10.72
N GLU A 35 6.61 4.24 -11.19
CA GLU A 35 5.87 3.01 -10.96
C GLU A 35 6.58 2.16 -9.91
N ILE A 36 5.83 1.78 -8.88
CA ILE A 36 6.25 0.82 -7.88
C ILE A 36 6.07 -0.57 -8.49
N PRO A 37 7.12 -1.43 -8.53
CA PRO A 37 6.99 -2.76 -9.08
C PRO A 37 5.94 -3.55 -8.28
N SER A 38 4.82 -3.81 -8.92
CA SER A 38 3.60 -4.35 -8.30
C SER A 38 3.49 -5.86 -8.41
N ASN A 39 4.04 -6.40 -9.50
CA ASN A 39 3.87 -7.79 -9.92
C ASN A 39 4.35 -8.81 -8.88
N GLU A 40 5.19 -8.42 -7.92
CA GLU A 40 5.69 -9.36 -6.90
C GLU A 40 5.11 -9.13 -5.50
N ILE A 41 4.77 -7.88 -5.16
CA ILE A 41 4.55 -7.45 -3.77
C ILE A 41 3.06 -7.37 -3.43
N LEU A 42 2.25 -6.79 -4.32
CA LEU A 42 0.84 -6.44 -4.03
C LEU A 42 -0.15 -6.99 -5.07
N SER A 43 0.32 -7.49 -6.23
CA SER A 43 -0.54 -8.13 -7.23
C SER A 43 -1.25 -9.37 -6.67
N LEU A 44 -2.51 -9.54 -7.07
CA LEU A 44 -3.37 -10.67 -6.70
C LEU A 44 -3.54 -11.69 -7.83
N ASP A 45 -2.78 -11.55 -8.92
CA ASP A 45 -2.99 -12.31 -10.16
C ASP A 45 -2.51 -13.78 -10.07
N GLU A 46 -1.73 -14.13 -9.04
CA GLU A 46 -1.24 -15.49 -8.81
C GLU A 46 -2.21 -16.28 -7.93
N TYR A 47 -2.90 -17.26 -8.54
CA TYR A 47 -3.71 -18.23 -7.83
C TYR A 47 -2.82 -19.19 -7.05
N LEU A 48 -2.86 -19.12 -5.73
CA LEU A 48 -2.08 -20.00 -4.86
C LEU A 48 -3.03 -20.68 -3.88
N ASP A 49 -3.16 -22.00 -4.05
CA ASP A 49 -3.86 -22.85 -3.09
C ASP A 49 -3.04 -22.91 -1.81
N CYS A 50 -3.42 -22.08 -0.86
CA CYS A 50 -2.81 -22.03 0.45
C CYS A 50 -3.64 -22.93 1.35
N GLY A 51 -3.06 -24.02 1.88
CA GLY A 51 -3.75 -24.99 2.75
C GLY A 51 -4.37 -24.42 4.03
N SER A 52 -4.31 -23.11 4.26
CA SER A 52 -4.98 -22.37 5.34
C SER A 52 -6.28 -21.68 4.91
N TYR A 53 -6.65 -21.70 3.62
CA TYR A 53 -7.83 -20.99 3.11
C TYR A 53 -9.13 -21.46 3.78
N SER A 54 -9.29 -22.76 4.02
CA SER A 54 -10.50 -23.31 4.63
C SER A 54 -10.75 -22.76 6.04
N ASP A 55 -9.70 -22.56 6.83
CA ASP A 55 -9.82 -22.04 8.20
C ASP A 55 -10.00 -20.52 8.24
N PHE A 56 -9.39 -19.82 7.29
CA PHE A 56 -9.66 -18.42 7.04
C PHE A 56 -11.12 -18.20 6.64
N PHE A 57 -11.63 -18.99 5.69
CA PHE A 57 -12.99 -18.86 5.18
C PHE A 57 -14.04 -19.03 6.29
N LYS A 58 -13.87 -20.02 7.18
CA LYS A 58 -14.72 -20.19 8.37
C LYS A 58 -14.73 -18.97 9.30
N THR A 59 -13.65 -18.21 9.33
CA THR A 59 -13.54 -16.99 10.16
C THR A 59 -14.13 -15.79 9.43
N TYR A 60 -13.90 -15.70 8.12
CA TYR A 60 -14.49 -14.71 7.24
C TYR A 60 -16.02 -14.75 7.28
N GLU A 61 -16.64 -15.94 7.20
CA GLU A 61 -18.10 -16.11 7.24
C GLU A 61 -18.75 -15.67 8.55
N LYS A 62 -17.97 -15.52 9.64
CA LYS A 62 -18.50 -15.06 10.94
C LYS A 62 -18.59 -13.55 11.06
N MET A 63 -17.92 -12.81 10.18
CA MET A 63 -17.92 -11.35 10.17
C MET A 63 -18.83 -10.83 9.07
N ASN A 64 -19.63 -9.82 9.37
CA ASN A 64 -20.33 -9.08 8.33
C ASN A 64 -19.37 -8.09 7.63
N VAL A 65 -19.81 -7.53 6.50
CA VAL A 65 -18.97 -6.64 5.67
C VAL A 65 -18.51 -5.39 6.43
N ASP A 66 -19.34 -4.85 7.33
CA ASP A 66 -18.99 -3.66 8.11
C ASP A 66 -17.96 -3.98 9.20
N GLU A 67 -18.13 -5.10 9.90
CA GLU A 67 -17.16 -5.60 10.88
C GLU A 67 -15.80 -5.87 10.25
N LEU A 68 -15.81 -6.49 9.06
CA LEU A 68 -14.60 -6.75 8.30
C LEU A 68 -13.93 -5.44 7.86
N ALA A 69 -14.70 -4.51 7.30
CA ALA A 69 -14.20 -3.22 6.87
C ALA A 69 -13.63 -2.40 8.04
N VAL A 70 -14.23 -2.46 9.23
CA VAL A 70 -13.70 -1.81 10.44
C VAL A 70 -12.40 -2.48 10.90
N SER A 71 -12.32 -3.80 10.84
CA SER A 71 -11.14 -4.57 11.26
C SER A 71 -9.91 -4.30 10.38
N CYS A 72 -10.11 -3.88 9.12
CA CYS A 72 -9.04 -3.56 8.19
C CYS A 72 -8.66 -2.07 8.15
N LYS A 73 -9.22 -1.22 9.02
CA LYS A 73 -8.89 0.21 9.08
C LYS A 73 -7.72 0.47 10.01
N VAL A 74 -6.77 1.25 9.54
CA VAL A 74 -5.66 1.79 10.33
C VAL A 74 -5.65 3.29 10.17
N THR A 75 -5.74 4.02 11.28
CA THR A 75 -5.73 5.49 11.28
C THR A 75 -4.33 6.02 10.97
N HIS A 76 -4.26 7.24 10.45
CA HIS A 76 -3.00 7.96 10.23
C HIS A 76 -2.10 7.94 11.48
N ASN A 77 -2.66 8.14 12.67
CA ASN A 77 -1.89 8.18 13.92
C ASN A 77 -1.32 6.79 14.29
N GLU A 78 -2.06 5.71 14.04
CA GLU A 78 -1.55 4.35 14.25
C GLU A 78 -0.40 4.04 13.29
N VAL A 79 -0.51 4.43 12.02
CA VAL A 79 0.57 4.29 11.04
C VAL A 79 1.83 5.03 11.50
N LEU A 80 1.72 6.31 11.88
CA LEU A 80 2.87 7.09 12.34
C LEU A 80 3.45 6.57 13.66
N SER A 81 2.59 6.13 14.58
CA SER A 81 3.01 5.49 15.83
C SER A 81 3.81 4.22 15.57
N PHE A 82 3.33 3.34 14.68
CA PHE A 82 4.03 2.13 14.29
C PHE A 82 5.37 2.44 13.60
N LEU A 83 5.39 3.39 12.66
CA LEU A 83 6.63 3.84 12.01
C LEU A 83 7.66 4.37 13.01
N SER A 84 7.20 5.06 14.07
CA SER A 84 8.08 5.57 15.11
C SER A 84 8.83 4.47 15.87
N GLN A 85 8.21 3.30 16.00
CA GLN A 85 8.74 2.11 16.69
C GLN A 85 9.56 1.22 15.75
N ALA A 86 9.13 1.06 14.50
CA ALA A 86 9.75 0.17 13.53
C ALA A 86 10.97 0.78 12.81
N VAL A 87 11.00 2.10 12.61
CA VAL A 87 12.03 2.79 11.81
C VAL A 87 12.81 3.79 12.67
N PRO A 88 14.09 3.53 12.98
CA PRO A 88 14.88 4.42 13.86
C PRO A 88 15.27 5.75 13.20
N CYS A 89 15.29 5.81 11.87
CA CYS A 89 15.70 7.00 11.13
C CYS A 89 14.56 8.04 11.07
N VAL A 90 14.76 9.20 11.72
CA VAL A 90 13.83 10.34 11.69
C VAL A 90 13.52 10.79 10.27
N GLY A 91 14.53 10.88 9.40
CA GLY A 91 14.36 11.31 8.01
C GLY A 91 13.50 10.33 7.21
N CYS A 92 13.71 9.01 7.37
CA CYS A 92 12.88 8.01 6.69
C CYS A 92 11.41 8.10 7.13
N ARG A 93 11.16 8.26 8.44
CA ARG A 93 9.80 8.43 8.96
C ARG A 93 9.11 9.66 8.37
N GLN A 94 9.82 10.78 8.34
CA GLN A 94 9.31 12.03 7.79
C GLN A 94 9.02 11.91 6.28
N SER A 95 9.85 11.17 5.53
CA SER A 95 9.61 10.90 4.11
C SER A 95 8.35 10.06 3.90
N VAL A 96 8.13 9.02 4.72
CA VAL A 96 6.91 8.20 4.64
C VAL A 96 5.67 9.01 5.02
N GLU A 97 5.74 9.86 6.04
CA GLU A 97 4.63 10.76 6.42
C GLU A 97 4.27 11.75 5.30
N LYS A 98 5.28 12.36 4.65
CA LYS A 98 5.06 13.25 3.49
C LYS A 98 4.38 12.50 2.35
N LEU A 99 4.84 11.28 2.07
CA LEU A 99 4.25 10.40 1.06
C LEU A 99 2.79 10.06 1.38
N TYR A 100 2.51 9.64 2.61
CA TYR A 100 1.15 9.31 3.08
C TYR A 100 0.20 10.50 2.90
N ASN A 101 0.64 11.69 3.32
CA ASN A 101 -0.13 12.93 3.17
C ASN A 101 -0.33 13.33 1.71
N HIS A 102 0.63 13.02 0.83
CA HIS A 102 0.48 13.23 -0.61
C HIS A 102 -0.61 12.31 -1.17
N ILE A 103 -0.51 11.00 -0.96
CA ILE A 103 -1.49 10.02 -1.44
C ILE A 103 -2.89 10.33 -0.89
N LYS A 104 -3.00 10.70 0.39
CA LYS A 104 -4.25 11.14 1.01
C LYS A 104 -4.90 12.31 0.26
N LYS A 105 -4.12 13.31 -0.14
CA LYS A 105 -4.61 14.51 -0.83
C LYS A 105 -4.99 14.23 -2.28
N THR A 106 -4.22 13.37 -2.97
CA THR A 106 -4.37 13.11 -4.41
C THR A 106 -5.27 11.91 -4.71
N SER A 107 -5.58 11.07 -3.70
CA SER A 107 -6.37 9.84 -3.84
C SER A 107 -5.82 8.89 -4.92
N GLN A 108 -4.49 8.82 -5.05
CA GLN A 108 -3.81 8.05 -6.10
C GLN A 108 -3.78 6.54 -5.77
N PRO A 109 -3.92 5.66 -6.77
CA PRO A 109 -3.90 4.21 -6.59
C PRO A 109 -2.48 3.63 -6.45
N ALA A 110 -1.57 4.38 -5.80
CA ALA A 110 -0.14 4.04 -5.73
C ALA A 110 0.15 2.76 -4.91
N LEU A 111 -0.78 2.34 -4.04
CA LEU A 111 -0.57 1.25 -3.08
C LEU A 111 -1.58 0.10 -3.23
N GLN A 112 -2.31 0.02 -4.35
CA GLN A 112 -3.37 -0.98 -4.53
C GLN A 112 -2.88 -2.40 -4.17
N PRO A 113 -3.66 -3.24 -3.45
CA PRO A 113 -5.03 -3.04 -3.00
C PRO A 113 -5.17 -2.21 -1.72
N LEU A 114 -4.09 -1.66 -1.17
CA LEU A 114 -4.16 -0.71 -0.07
C LEU A 114 -4.57 0.67 -0.57
N ILE A 115 -5.49 1.29 0.15
CA ILE A 115 -6.02 2.61 -0.14
C ILE A 115 -5.92 3.49 1.10
N ILE A 116 -5.46 4.72 0.90
CA ILE A 116 -5.49 5.77 1.91
C ILE A 116 -6.66 6.69 1.56
N THR A 117 -7.68 6.69 2.41
CA THR A 117 -8.85 7.54 2.22
C THR A 117 -8.49 9.02 2.39
N GLN A 118 -9.33 9.92 1.90
CA GLN A 118 -9.18 11.37 2.15
C GLN A 118 -9.29 11.74 3.63
N SER A 119 -9.94 10.91 4.45
CA SER A 119 -9.93 11.05 5.92
C SER A 119 -8.60 10.63 6.55
N GLY A 120 -7.70 10.00 5.77
CA GLY A 120 -6.37 9.56 6.21
C GLY A 120 -6.38 8.17 6.84
N VAL A 121 -7.41 7.36 6.58
CA VAL A 121 -7.50 5.98 7.02
C VAL A 121 -6.88 5.09 5.94
N LEU A 122 -5.91 4.28 6.33
CA LEU A 122 -5.39 3.19 5.51
C LEU A 122 -6.35 2.00 5.63
N THR A 123 -6.79 1.46 4.50
CA THR A 123 -7.69 0.29 4.43
C THR A 123 -7.39 -0.52 3.17
N ILE A 124 -8.07 -1.65 3.02
CA ILE A 124 -8.03 -2.50 1.82
C ILE A 124 -9.18 -2.11 0.88
N ASP A 125 -8.96 -2.22 -0.42
CA ASP A 125 -9.96 -2.00 -1.47
C ASP A 125 -11.23 -2.83 -1.22
N PRO A 126 -12.44 -2.24 -1.33
CA PRO A 126 -13.69 -2.96 -1.08
C PRO A 126 -13.92 -4.17 -1.98
N SER A 127 -13.37 -4.19 -3.20
CA SER A 127 -13.45 -5.35 -4.10
C SER A 127 -12.68 -6.54 -3.55
N VAL A 128 -11.51 -6.29 -2.95
CA VAL A 128 -10.66 -7.31 -2.31
C VAL A 128 -11.27 -7.73 -0.97
N LEU A 129 -11.86 -6.82 -0.20
CA LEU A 129 -12.50 -7.16 1.08
C LEU A 129 -13.70 -8.09 0.91
N LYS A 130 -14.45 -7.98 -0.19
CA LYS A 130 -15.65 -8.80 -0.45
C LYS A 130 -15.34 -10.18 -0.99
N ASP A 131 -14.12 -10.39 -1.48
CA ASP A 131 -13.67 -11.68 -1.99
C ASP A 131 -12.77 -12.35 -0.94
N PRO A 132 -13.25 -13.40 -0.26
CA PRO A 132 -12.47 -14.08 0.76
C PRO A 132 -11.16 -14.67 0.23
N PHE A 133 -11.13 -15.07 -1.05
CA PHE A 133 -9.93 -15.61 -1.67
C PHE A 133 -8.88 -14.52 -1.91
N LEU A 134 -9.29 -13.37 -2.46
CA LEU A 134 -8.39 -12.23 -2.65
C LEU A 134 -7.88 -11.70 -1.30
N LEU A 135 -8.76 -11.59 -0.30
CA LEU A 135 -8.38 -11.13 1.03
C LEU A 135 -7.42 -12.09 1.72
N HIS A 136 -7.68 -13.41 1.64
CA HIS A 136 -6.77 -14.43 2.16
C HIS A 136 -5.38 -14.32 1.52
N THR A 137 -5.35 -14.27 0.18
CA THR A 137 -4.11 -14.17 -0.60
C THR A 137 -3.33 -12.92 -0.20
N PHE A 138 -4.02 -11.79 -0.04
CA PHE A 138 -3.42 -10.54 0.37
C PHE A 138 -2.82 -10.62 1.80
N LEU A 139 -3.60 -11.04 2.79
CA LEU A 139 -3.20 -11.01 4.19
C LEU A 139 -2.13 -12.06 4.53
N TYR A 140 -2.28 -13.29 4.03
CA TYR A 140 -1.42 -14.40 4.43
C TYR A 140 -0.21 -14.56 3.50
N TYR A 141 -0.42 -14.55 2.19
CA TYR A 141 0.66 -14.82 1.25
C TYR A 141 1.48 -13.57 0.92
N ARG A 142 0.82 -12.46 0.60
CA ARG A 142 1.55 -11.20 0.34
C ARG A 142 2.07 -10.58 1.63
N GLY A 143 1.37 -10.75 2.75
CA GLY A 143 1.85 -10.36 4.08
C GLY A 143 3.21 -10.97 4.45
N SER A 144 3.44 -12.27 4.17
CA SER A 144 4.75 -12.90 4.42
C SER A 144 5.84 -12.34 3.52
N LYS A 145 5.57 -12.13 2.23
CA LYS A 145 6.52 -11.50 1.29
C LYS A 145 6.86 -10.07 1.72
N LEU A 146 5.89 -9.29 2.16
CA LEU A 146 6.12 -7.94 2.67
C LEU A 146 7.04 -7.95 3.90
N ASN A 147 6.89 -8.93 4.79
CA ASN A 147 7.80 -9.11 5.92
C ASN A 147 9.22 -9.49 5.47
N GLU A 148 9.36 -10.37 4.49
CA GLU A 148 10.68 -10.69 3.91
C GLU A 148 11.35 -9.46 3.32
N ILE A 149 10.60 -8.63 2.59
CA ILE A 149 11.10 -7.36 2.04
C ILE A 149 11.51 -6.43 3.17
N LEU A 150 10.69 -6.29 4.22
CA LEU A 150 11.00 -5.44 5.37
C LEU A 150 12.28 -5.87 6.08
N GLU A 151 12.51 -7.17 6.21
CA GLU A 151 13.75 -7.71 6.76
C GLU A 151 14.95 -7.58 5.80
N SER A 152 14.72 -7.52 4.49
CA SER A 152 15.77 -7.29 3.48
C SER A 152 16.25 -5.84 3.41
N ILE A 153 15.47 -4.87 3.93
CA ILE A 153 15.87 -3.46 3.95
C ILE A 153 17.14 -3.33 4.80
N PRO A 154 18.24 -2.79 4.26
CA PRO A 154 19.46 -2.62 5.01
C PRO A 154 19.22 -1.69 6.20
N LYS A 155 19.09 -2.27 7.39
CA LYS A 155 18.97 -1.55 8.66
C LYS A 155 20.31 -0.87 8.89
N CYS A 156 20.36 0.46 8.74
CA CYS A 156 21.56 1.25 8.98
C CYS A 156 21.95 1.08 10.45
N ARG A 157 22.83 0.11 10.74
CA ARG A 157 23.40 -0.09 12.08
C ARG A 157 24.33 1.08 12.31
N ARG A 158 23.87 2.06 13.11
CA ARG A 158 24.79 3.00 13.74
C ARG A 158 25.65 2.18 14.69
N ASN A 159 26.93 2.04 14.37
CA ASN A 159 27.96 1.69 15.34
C ASN A 159 28.15 2.87 16.31
#